data_AF-A0A5A7VF06-F1
#
_entry.id   AF-A0A5A7VF06-F1
#
_cell.length_a   1.000
_cell.length_b   1.000
_cell.length_c   1.000
_cell.angle_alpha   90.00
_cell.angle_beta   90.00
_cell.angle_gamma   90.00
#
_symmetry.space_group_name_H-M   'P 1'
#
loop_
_entity.id
_entity.type
_entity.pdbx_description
1 polymer ?
#
loop_
_entity_poly.entity_id
_entity_poly.type
_entity_poly.pdbx_seq_one_letter_code
_entity_poly.pdbx_strand_id
1 'polypeptide(L)'
;MARKLRFFREQMARAGLSPSSHSLGTPDFDLDNLEVKLGEFEVELLEIKDNNEKLQRNYSELLEYKLVLEKVGEFFHLAQSIAAAHQRELEVQQNGEGYIDTPLLLEQVCFCCLSIV
;
A
#
# COMPACT_ATOMS: atom_id res chain seq x y z
N MET A 1 23.45 -15.49 28.61
CA MET A 1 23.13 -14.07 28.91
C MET A 1 23.69 -13.00 27.95
N ALA A 2 25.01 -12.85 27.75
CA ALA A 2 25.60 -11.68 27.06
C ALA A 2 25.06 -11.38 25.64
N ARG A 3 24.76 -12.43 24.86
CA ARG A 3 24.14 -12.30 23.53
C ARG A 3 22.80 -11.58 23.59
N LYS A 4 21.92 -11.97 24.53
CA LYS A 4 20.58 -11.41 24.69
C LYS A 4 20.63 -9.94 25.09
N LEU A 5 21.52 -9.59 26.03
CA LEU A 5 21.70 -8.21 26.46
C LEU A 5 22.20 -7.31 25.32
N ARG A 6 23.11 -7.80 24.47
CA ARG A 6 23.53 -7.07 23.27
C ARG A 6 22.36 -6.87 22.30
N PHE A 7 21.54 -7.89 22.08
CA PHE A 7 20.32 -7.78 21.27
C PHE A 7 19.39 -6.68 21.79
N PHE A 8 19.03 -6.69 23.09
CA PHE A 8 18.17 -5.64 23.66
C PHE A 8 18.78 -4.25 23.55
N ARG A 9 20.10 -4.12 23.73
CA ARG A 9 20.79 -2.84 23.55
C ARG A 9 20.67 -2.31 22.12
N GLU A 10 20.82 -3.19 21.14
CA GLU A 10 20.64 -2.85 19.72
C GLU A 10 19.18 -2.50 19.41
N GLN A 11 18.21 -3.24 19.94
CA GLN A 11 16.78 -2.94 19.76
C GLN A 11 16.39 -1.59 20.40
N MET A 12 16.87 -1.32 21.62
CA MET A 12 16.66 -0.03 22.28
C MET A 12 17.28 1.12 21.49
N ALA A 13 18.51 0.96 20.99
CA ALA A 13 19.16 1.97 20.17
C ALA A 13 18.38 2.25 18.87
N ARG A 14 17.86 1.21 18.21
CA ARG A 14 16.98 1.35 17.03
C ARG A 14 15.68 2.09 17.36
N ALA A 15 15.15 1.90 18.56
CA ALA A 15 13.98 2.60 19.07
C ALA A 15 14.28 4.01 19.63
N GLY A 16 15.54 4.48 19.59
CA GLY A 16 15.95 5.76 20.16
C GLY A 16 15.96 5.78 21.70
N LEU A 17 15.91 4.61 22.34
CA LEU A 17 15.91 4.46 23.79
C LEU A 17 17.32 4.18 24.30
N SER A 18 17.62 4.70 25.50
CA SER A 18 18.89 4.45 26.19
C SER A 18 18.65 3.65 27.48
N PRO A 19 19.49 2.66 27.81
CA PRO A 19 19.39 1.95 29.07
C PRO A 19 19.53 2.91 30.26
N SER A 20 18.74 2.70 31.31
CA SER A 20 18.90 3.43 32.56
C SER A 20 20.24 3.09 33.22
N SER A 21 20.97 4.11 33.67
CA SER A 21 22.28 3.99 34.35
C SER A 21 22.16 3.84 35.87
N HIS A 22 20.95 3.65 36.41
CA HIS A 22 20.73 3.60 37.85
C HIS A 22 21.43 2.39 38.47
N SER A 23 22.45 2.60 39.32
CA SER A 23 23.06 1.52 40.09
C SER A 23 22.11 1.10 41.20
N LEU A 24 21.49 -0.07 41.07
CA LEU A 24 20.72 -0.67 42.14
C LEU A 24 21.69 -1.38 43.10
N GLY A 25 21.72 -0.97 44.37
CA GLY A 25 22.55 -1.63 45.40
C GLY A 25 22.16 -3.09 45.53
N THR A 26 23.18 -3.97 45.62
CA THR A 26 23.12 -5.43 45.47
C THR A 26 21.92 -6.09 46.17
N PRO A 27 20.83 -6.38 45.44
CA PRO A 27 19.88 -7.41 45.83
C PRO A 27 20.48 -8.78 45.48
N ASP A 28 20.09 -9.80 46.24
CA ASP A 28 20.29 -11.19 45.86
C ASP A 28 19.48 -11.46 44.59
N PHE A 29 20.14 -11.49 43.43
CA PHE A 29 19.50 -11.64 42.13
C PHE A 29 19.54 -13.11 41.69
N ASP A 30 18.36 -13.70 41.52
CA ASP A 30 18.19 -14.98 40.83
C ASP A 30 18.49 -14.82 39.33
N LEU A 31 19.74 -15.10 38.95
CA LEU A 31 20.26 -14.94 37.60
C LEU A 31 19.62 -15.94 36.61
N ASP A 32 19.26 -17.13 37.08
CA ASP A 32 18.69 -18.19 36.23
C ASP A 32 17.28 -17.79 35.78
N ASN A 33 16.44 -17.32 36.70
CA ASN A 33 15.11 -16.78 36.37
C ASN A 33 15.19 -15.55 35.46
N LEU A 34 16.19 -14.69 35.66
CA LEU A 34 16.42 -13.55 34.76
C LEU A 34 16.78 -14.03 33.33
N GLU A 35 17.57 -15.10 33.20
CA GLU A 35 17.93 -15.65 31.90
C GLU A 35 16.74 -16.21 31.12
N VAL A 36 15.82 -16.87 31.83
CA VAL A 36 14.55 -17.36 31.29
C VAL A 36 13.71 -16.19 30.78
N LYS A 37 13.42 -15.20 31.63
CA LYS A 37 12.60 -14.04 31.27
C LYS A 37 13.16 -13.25 30.08
N LEU A 38 14.48 -13.03 30.05
CA LEU A 38 15.13 -12.37 28.91
C LEU A 38 15.01 -13.19 27.61
N GLY A 39 14.85 -14.52 27.68
CA GLY A 39 14.55 -15.33 26.52
C GLY A 39 13.13 -15.19 26.02
N GLU A 40 12.17 -15.20 26.93
CA GLU A 40 10.75 -15.01 26.61
C GLU A 40 10.54 -13.66 25.91
N PHE A 41 11.11 -12.57 26.47
CA PHE A 41 11.04 -11.25 25.86
C PHE A 41 11.78 -11.15 24.51
N GLU A 42 12.88 -11.88 24.32
CA GLU A 42 13.60 -11.90 23.03
C GLU A 42 12.70 -12.51 21.93
N VAL A 43 12.01 -13.61 22.24
CA VAL A 43 11.08 -14.28 21.33
C VAL A 43 9.87 -13.38 21.02
N GLU A 44 9.23 -12.83 22.04
CA GLU A 44 8.06 -11.95 21.89
C GLU A 44 8.40 -10.71 21.05
N LEU A 45 9.56 -10.08 21.30
CA LEU A 45 9.97 -8.90 20.54
C LEU A 45 10.26 -9.22 19.07
N LEU A 46 10.83 -10.39 18.78
CA LEU A 46 11.03 -10.85 17.40
C LEU A 46 9.70 -11.11 16.69
N GLU A 47 8.73 -11.70 17.39
CA GLU A 47 7.40 -11.94 16.85
C GLU A 47 6.66 -10.62 16.55
N ILE A 48 6.66 -9.68 17.50
CA ILE A 48 6.07 -8.35 17.30
C ILE A 48 6.72 -7.63 16.11
N LYS A 49 8.05 -7.74 15.98
CA LYS A 49 8.77 -7.15 14.86
C LYS A 49 8.33 -7.74 13.51
N ASP A 50 8.27 -9.06 13.38
CA ASP A 50 7.84 -9.72 12.13
C ASP A 50 6.38 -9.37 11.80
N ASN A 51 5.51 -9.35 12.82
CA ASN A 51 4.12 -8.93 12.67
C ASN A 51 4.00 -7.48 12.18
N ASN A 52 4.81 -6.56 12.71
CA ASN A 52 4.84 -5.18 12.26
C ASN A 52 5.35 -5.04 10.82
N GLU A 53 6.40 -5.79 10.44
CA GLU A 53 6.91 -5.81 9.06
C GLU A 53 5.87 -6.38 8.07
N LYS A 54 5.10 -7.40 8.47
CA LYS A 54 3.97 -7.92 7.68
C LYS A 54 2.86 -6.88 7.55
N LEU A 55 2.49 -6.23 8.66
CA LEU A 55 1.45 -5.21 8.66
C LEU A 55 1.81 -4.03 7.76
N GLN A 56 3.05 -3.54 7.84
CA GLN A 56 3.53 -2.45 7.00
C GLN A 56 3.50 -2.81 5.51
N ARG A 57 3.92 -4.03 5.14
CA ARG A 57 3.84 -4.52 3.76
C ARG A 57 2.41 -4.57 3.25
N ASN A 58 1.50 -5.21 4.01
CA ASN A 58 0.09 -5.31 3.63
C ASN A 58 -0.55 -3.91 3.48
N TYR A 59 -0.22 -2.98 4.38
CA TYR A 59 -0.71 -1.60 4.28
C TYR A 59 -0.24 -0.92 2.99
N SER A 60 1.04 -1.06 2.62
CA SER A 60 1.58 -0.53 1.38
C SER A 60 0.87 -1.12 0.15
N GLU A 61 0.67 -2.45 0.11
CA GLU A 61 -0.05 -3.12 -0.98
C GLU A 61 -1.50 -2.62 -1.11
N LEU A 62 -2.22 -2.49 0.01
CA LEU A 62 -3.58 -1.95 0.01
C LEU A 62 -3.63 -0.49 -0.47
N LEU A 63 -2.63 0.32 -0.11
CA LEU A 63 -2.53 1.70 -0.56
C LEU A 63 -2.32 1.79 -2.07
N GLU A 64 -1.48 0.91 -2.63
CA GLU A 64 -1.27 0.80 -4.07
C GLU A 64 -2.56 0.40 -4.79
N TYR A 65 -3.29 -0.61 -4.30
CA TYR A 65 -4.57 -0.99 -4.89
C TYR A 65 -5.60 0.14 -4.86
N LYS A 66 -5.69 0.87 -3.75
CA LYS A 66 -6.57 2.03 -3.66
C LYS A 66 -6.23 3.07 -4.74
N LEU A 67 -4.95 3.40 -4.90
CA LEU A 67 -4.51 4.37 -5.89
C LEU A 67 -4.83 3.93 -7.32
N VAL A 68 -4.63 2.64 -7.64
CA VAL A 68 -4.98 2.08 -8.95
C VAL A 68 -6.48 2.22 -9.22
N LEU A 69 -7.33 1.89 -8.23
CA LEU A 69 -8.78 2.02 -8.39
C LEU A 69 -9.21 3.48 -8.60
N GLU A 70 -8.63 4.42 -7.87
CA GLU A 70 -8.90 5.86 -8.06
C GLU A 70 -8.52 6.32 -9.47
N LYS A 71 -7.33 5.95 -9.95
CA LYS A 71 -6.86 6.32 -11.29
C LYS A 71 -7.65 5.68 -12.42
N VAL A 72 -8.04 4.43 -12.27
CA VAL A 72 -8.89 3.75 -13.24
C VAL A 72 -10.30 4.36 -13.25
N GLY A 73 -10.84 4.74 -12.09
CA GLY A 73 -12.11 5.47 -11.99
C GLY A 73 -12.08 6.81 -12.72
N GLU A 74 -11.03 7.62 -12.49
CA GLU A 74 -10.80 8.87 -13.23
C GLU A 74 -10.74 8.62 -14.75
N PHE A 75 -10.02 7.59 -15.18
CA PHE A 75 -9.91 7.23 -16.60
C PHE A 75 -11.27 6.89 -17.22
N PHE A 76 -12.10 6.08 -16.56
CA PHE A 76 -13.43 5.74 -17.07
C PHE A 76 -14.38 6.95 -17.13
N HIS A 77 -14.34 7.83 -16.13
CA HIS A 77 -15.14 9.06 -16.16
C HIS A 77 -14.73 9.97 -17.31
N LEU A 78 -13.43 10.11 -17.58
CA LEU A 78 -12.94 10.87 -18.73
C LEU A 78 -13.38 10.23 -20.06
N ALA A 79 -13.20 8.92 -20.21
CA ALA A 79 -13.63 8.20 -21.41
C ALA A 79 -15.13 8.34 -21.68
N GLN A 80 -15.96 8.21 -20.64
CA GLN A 80 -17.41 8.41 -20.73
C GLN A 80 -17.77 9.85 -21.13
N SER A 81 -17.13 10.85 -20.53
CA SER A 81 -17.36 12.26 -20.85
C SER A 81 -17.03 12.57 -22.31
N ILE A 82 -15.89 12.05 -22.81
CA ILE A 82 -15.46 12.20 -24.21
C ILE A 82 -16.46 11.52 -25.15
N ALA A 83 -16.86 10.27 -24.86
CA ALA A 83 -17.83 9.54 -25.69
C ALA A 83 -19.19 10.27 -25.74
N ALA A 84 -19.66 10.79 -24.60
CA ALA A 84 -20.91 11.55 -24.53
C ALA A 84 -20.84 12.93 -25.21
N ALA A 85 -19.66 13.56 -25.28
CA ALA A 85 -19.44 14.76 -26.07
C ALA A 85 -19.49 14.44 -27.58
N HIS A 86 -18.77 13.41 -28.01
CA HIS A 86 -18.76 12.97 -29.40
C HIS A 86 -20.15 12.54 -29.89
N GLN A 87 -20.95 11.86 -29.06
CA GLN A 87 -22.32 11.49 -29.43
C GLN A 87 -23.20 12.74 -29.64
N ARG A 88 -23.09 13.75 -28.77
CA ARG A 88 -23.83 15.01 -28.94
C ARG A 88 -23.42 15.76 -30.21
N GLU A 89 -22.14 15.75 -30.57
CA GLU A 89 -21.65 16.34 -31.82
C GLU A 89 -22.24 15.64 -33.06
N LEU A 90 -22.27 14.31 -33.06
CA LEU A 90 -22.89 13.52 -34.14
C LEU A 90 -24.41 13.78 -34.26
N GLU A 91 -25.14 13.86 -33.14
CA GLU A 91 -26.58 14.15 -33.14
C GLU A 91 -26.88 15.57 -33.69
N VAL A 92 -26.03 16.55 -33.38
CA VAL A 92 -26.15 17.92 -33.92
C VAL A 92 -25.89 17.95 -35.43
N GLN A 93 -24.92 17.17 -35.93
CA GLN A 93 -24.66 17.04 -37.36
C GLN A 93 -25.81 16.33 -38.10
N GLN A 94 -26.40 15.29 -37.51
CA GLN A 94 -27.53 14.57 -38.12
C GLN A 94 -28.83 15.38 -38.18
N ASN A 95 -29.08 16.28 -37.22
CA ASN A 95 -30.28 17.12 -37.21
C ASN A 95 -30.18 18.38 -38.10
N GLY A 96 -28.97 18.72 -38.58
CA GLY A 96 -28.70 19.91 -39.41
C GLY A 96 -28.83 19.69 -40.92
N GLU A 97 -28.74 18.45 -41.40
CA GLU A 97 -28.71 18.14 -42.83
C GLU A 97 -29.70 17.01 -43.14
N GLY A 98 -30.90 17.36 -43.58
CA GLY A 98 -31.68 16.42 -44.36
C GLY A 98 -31.00 16.21 -45.70
N TYR A 99 -30.55 14.97 -46.00
CA TYR A 99 -30.56 14.31 -47.32
C TYR A 99 -29.46 13.22 -47.48
N ILE A 100 -29.93 11.97 -47.53
CA ILE A 100 -29.58 10.81 -48.39
C ILE A 100 -28.10 10.34 -48.55
N ASP A 101 -27.95 9.02 -48.33
CA ASP A 101 -26.92 8.05 -48.79
C ASP A 101 -25.45 8.25 -48.40
N THR A 102 -25.04 7.60 -47.30
CA THR A 102 -23.67 7.07 -47.18
C THR A 102 -23.67 5.76 -46.38
N PRO A 103 -23.09 4.65 -46.92
CA PRO A 103 -23.25 3.32 -46.37
C PRO A 103 -22.40 3.10 -45.12
N LEU A 104 -23.02 2.42 -44.13
CA LEU A 104 -22.41 1.62 -43.06
C LEU A 104 -20.97 2.00 -42.68
N LEU A 105 -20.82 2.87 -41.67
CA LEU A 105 -19.61 2.90 -40.82
C LEU A 105 -19.58 1.64 -39.94
N LEU A 106 -19.34 0.51 -40.61
CA LEU A 106 -18.78 -0.69 -40.02
C LEU A 106 -17.32 -0.34 -39.69
N GLU A 107 -16.88 -0.66 -38.46
CA GLU A 107 -15.55 -0.38 -37.90
C GLU A 107 -15.29 1.05 -37.42
N GLN A 108 -15.91 1.41 -36.30
CA GLN A 108 -15.18 2.19 -35.30
C GLN A 108 -15.18 1.44 -33.98
N VAL A 109 -14.45 0.32 -34.00
CA VAL A 109 -13.94 -0.27 -32.77
C VAL A 109 -13.15 0.85 -32.08
N CYS A 110 -13.54 1.19 -30.86
CA CYS A 110 -12.93 2.25 -30.06
C CYS A 110 -11.39 2.12 -30.09
N PHE A 111 -10.73 2.92 -30.93
CA PHE A 111 -9.28 2.91 -31.09
C PHE A 111 -8.57 3.38 -29.81
N CYS A 112 -9.30 4.06 -28.89
CA CYS A 112 -8.79 4.41 -27.57
C CYS A 112 -8.57 3.21 -26.64
N CYS A 113 -9.15 2.04 -26.92
CA CYS A 113 -8.88 0.83 -26.13
C CYS A 113 -7.60 0.08 -26.57
N LEU A 114 -7.03 0.36 -27.75
CA LEU A 114 -5.87 -0.39 -28.28
C LEU A 114 -4.52 0.35 -28.19
N SER A 115 -4.46 1.59 -27.72
CA SER A 115 -3.20 2.35 -27.65
C SER A 115 -2.41 2.18 -26.34
N ILE A 116 -2.73 1.19 -25.50
CA ILE A 116 -2.02 0.93 -24.24
C ILE A 116 -1.67 -0.57 -24.14
N VAL A 117 -0.86 -1.06 -25.09
CA VAL A 117 0.07 -2.19 -24.90
C VAL A 117 1.37 -1.84 -25.60
#